data_AF-A0A4P5RTW8-F1
#
_entry.id   AF-A0A4P5RTW8-F1
#
_cell.length_a   1.000
_cell.length_b   1.000
_cell.length_c   1.000
_cell.angle_alpha   90.00
_cell.angle_beta   90.00
_cell.angle_gamma   90.00
#
_symmetry.space_group_name_H-M   'P 1'
#
loop_
_entity.id
_entity.type
_entity.pdbx_description
1 polymer ?
#
loop_
_entity_poly.entity_id
_entity_poly.type
_entity_poly.pdbx_seq_one_letter_code
_entity_poly.pdbx_strand_id
1 'polypeptide(L)'
;MTNTDLSAHSCDACRIIDESDGKVDGRMFNLDHWDLSQERMHFKRFRSTQDEITDRVTDFAGSLNFFYIHLAWFIVWITLNTGAFGTHKFDKFPFGLLTMIVSLEAIFLSTLVMVTQNRQAKKLESRSQIDFESNLQSLVWSVHIADKLGVDVKHVEALCAEVLRESRQTN
;
A
#
# COMPACT_ATOMS: atom_id res chain seq x y z
N MET A 1 -17.56 41.41 8.40
CA MET A 1 -17.06 40.35 7.49
C MET A 1 -15.54 40.46 7.48
N THR A 2 -14.87 39.87 8.47
CA THR A 2 -13.41 39.86 8.54
C THR A 2 -12.90 38.77 7.61
N ASN A 3 -12.33 39.20 6.49
CA ASN A 3 -11.54 38.37 5.59
C ASN A 3 -10.29 37.93 6.35
N THR A 4 -10.28 36.70 6.87
CA THR A 4 -9.06 36.08 7.37
C THR A 4 -8.31 35.60 6.13
N ASP A 5 -7.42 36.46 5.63
CA ASP A 5 -6.43 36.08 4.64
C ASP A 5 -5.54 35.00 5.27
N LEU A 6 -5.77 33.74 4.89
CA LEU A 6 -5.07 32.54 5.33
C LEU A 6 -3.78 32.32 4.51
N SER A 7 -3.16 33.39 3.99
CA SER A 7 -1.88 33.28 3.31
C SER A 7 -0.79 32.92 4.33
N ALA A 8 0.08 31.97 3.97
CA ALA A 8 1.16 31.47 4.83
C ALA A 8 2.10 32.58 5.38
N HIS A 9 2.02 33.80 4.83
CA HIS A 9 2.79 34.96 5.26
C HIS A 9 2.23 35.69 6.49
N SER A 10 0.99 35.43 6.91
CA SER A 10 0.36 36.12 8.05
C SER A 10 0.63 35.47 9.40
N CYS A 11 1.34 34.33 9.43
CA CYS A 11 1.62 33.55 10.63
C CYS A 11 3.12 33.37 10.81
N ASP A 12 3.65 33.80 11.95
CA ASP A 12 5.09 33.73 12.26
C ASP A 12 5.63 32.30 12.22
N ALA A 13 4.85 31.31 12.65
CA ALA A 13 5.25 29.91 12.56
C ALA A 13 5.37 29.44 11.09
N CYS A 14 4.47 29.90 10.22
CA CYS A 14 4.47 29.55 8.80
C CYS A 14 5.65 30.19 8.07
N ARG A 15 6.05 31.41 8.47
CA ARG A 15 7.23 32.11 7.96
C ARG A 15 8.54 31.44 8.36
N ILE A 16 8.66 30.96 9.60
CA ILE A 16 9.84 30.20 10.04
C ILE A 16 9.99 28.90 9.24
N ILE A 17 8.88 28.23 8.93
CA ILE A 17 8.87 27.01 8.11
C ILE A 17 9.28 27.34 6.66
N ASP A 18 8.74 28.39 6.06
CA ASP A 18 9.10 28.86 4.70
C ASP A 18 10.58 29.30 4.62
N GLU A 19 11.14 29.90 5.68
CA GLU A 19 12.57 30.24 5.74
C GLU A 19 13.48 29.01 5.93
N SER A 20 12.94 27.88 6.42
CA SER A 20 13.75 26.72 6.84
C SER A 20 14.32 25.89 5.68
N ASP A 21 13.72 25.95 4.49
CA ASP A 21 14.22 25.27 3.28
C ASP A 21 15.20 26.15 2.45
N GLY A 22 15.53 27.34 2.96
CA GLY A 22 16.43 28.30 2.33
C GLY A 22 15.80 29.09 1.17
N LYS A 23 14.49 28.96 0.92
CA LYS A 23 13.75 29.72 -0.10
C LYS A 23 12.42 30.24 0.45
N VAL A 24 12.37 31.55 0.73
CA VAL A 24 11.13 32.25 1.14
C VAL A 24 10.22 32.44 -0.07
N ASP A 25 9.40 31.42 -0.39
CA ASP A 25 8.52 31.41 -1.56
C ASP A 25 7.01 31.33 -1.21
N GLY A 26 6.68 31.34 0.08
CA GLY A 26 5.31 31.30 0.59
C GLY A 26 4.70 29.90 0.60
N ARG A 27 5.48 28.87 0.27
CA ARG A 27 5.05 27.47 0.42
C ARG A 27 5.70 26.93 1.68
N MET A 28 4.87 26.48 2.62
CA MET A 28 5.34 25.78 3.84
C MET A 28 6.29 24.62 3.55
N PHE A 29 6.23 24.03 2.36
CA PHE A 29 7.20 23.03 1.93
C PHE A 29 7.43 23.18 0.44
N ASN A 30 8.63 23.58 0.02
CA ASN A 30 9.04 23.35 -1.35
C ASN A 30 9.45 21.87 -1.50
N LEU A 31 8.54 21.06 -2.06
CA LEU A 31 8.79 19.63 -2.34
C LEU A 31 9.94 19.41 -3.35
N ASP A 32 10.51 20.47 -3.94
CA ASP A 32 11.71 20.38 -4.78
C ASP A 32 13.02 20.43 -3.96
N HIS A 33 13.00 20.97 -2.72
CA HIS A 33 14.18 21.02 -1.82
C HIS A 33 14.50 19.64 -1.24
N TRP A 34 13.47 18.92 -0.76
CA TRP A 34 13.58 17.51 -0.43
C TRP A 34 13.23 16.76 -1.70
N ASP A 35 14.21 16.30 -2.46
CA ASP A 35 13.99 15.50 -3.65
C ASP A 35 13.32 14.15 -3.29
N LEU A 36 12.01 14.17 -3.00
CA LEU A 36 11.14 13.00 -2.85
C LEU A 36 10.96 12.28 -4.20
N SER A 37 11.56 12.80 -5.28
CA SER A 37 11.67 12.09 -6.54
C SER A 37 12.79 11.04 -6.51
N GLN A 38 13.81 11.16 -5.63
CA GLN A 38 14.88 10.13 -5.48
C GLN A 38 14.29 8.75 -5.14
N GLU A 39 13.39 8.67 -4.16
CA GLU A 39 12.71 7.41 -3.81
C GLU A 39 11.91 6.83 -4.97
N ARG A 40 11.19 7.70 -5.69
CA ARG A 40 10.39 7.29 -6.86
C ARG A 40 11.25 6.88 -8.05
N MET A 41 12.43 7.47 -8.22
CA MET A 41 13.35 7.21 -9.32
C MET A 41 14.19 5.95 -9.11
N HIS A 42 14.62 5.65 -7.87
CA HIS A 42 15.30 4.40 -7.56
C HIS A 42 14.39 3.18 -7.78
N PHE A 43 13.10 3.28 -7.46
CA PHE A 43 12.12 2.22 -7.75
C PHE A 43 11.80 2.06 -9.25
N LYS A 44 11.92 3.12 -10.06
CA LYS A 44 11.60 3.07 -11.50
C LYS A 44 12.71 2.48 -12.37
N ARG A 45 13.98 2.56 -11.93
CA ARG A 45 15.12 2.24 -12.81
C ARG A 45 15.42 0.76 -12.98
N PHE A 46 14.79 -0.11 -12.18
CA PHE A 46 14.91 -1.57 -12.26
C PHE A 46 13.59 -2.27 -12.65
N ARG A 47 12.70 -1.62 -13.42
CA ARG A 47 11.58 -2.34 -14.04
C ARG A 47 12.09 -3.11 -15.24
N SER A 48 12.42 -4.38 -15.03
CA SER A 48 12.53 -5.32 -16.14
C SER A 48 11.15 -5.53 -16.77
N THR A 49 11.08 -5.91 -18.04
CA THR A 49 9.81 -6.27 -18.70
C THR A 49 9.06 -7.37 -17.93
N GLN A 50 9.77 -8.19 -17.14
CA GLN A 50 9.18 -9.20 -16.26
C GLN A 50 8.42 -8.58 -15.08
N ASP A 51 8.81 -7.39 -14.62
CA ASP A 51 8.10 -6.68 -13.55
C ASP A 51 6.75 -6.14 -14.02
N GLU A 52 6.64 -5.69 -15.27
CA GLU A 52 5.36 -5.29 -15.87
C GLU A 52 4.39 -6.45 -16.04
N ILE A 53 4.89 -7.61 -16.48
CA ILE A 53 4.08 -8.81 -16.60
C ILE A 53 3.65 -9.29 -15.21
N THR A 54 4.57 -9.29 -14.24
CA THR A 54 4.28 -9.72 -12.87
C THR A 54 3.23 -8.82 -12.23
N ASP A 55 3.34 -7.50 -12.35
CA ASP A 55 2.37 -6.57 -11.77
C ASP A 55 0.97 -6.75 -12.38
N ARG A 56 0.86 -6.97 -13.70
CA ARG A 56 -0.44 -7.28 -14.34
C ARG A 56 -1.04 -8.60 -13.85
N VAL A 57 -0.21 -9.63 -13.66
CA VAL A 57 -0.64 -10.92 -13.15
C VAL A 57 -1.08 -10.81 -11.69
N THR A 58 -0.36 -10.04 -10.87
CA THR A 58 -0.72 -9.70 -9.50
C THR A 58 -2.09 -9.02 -9.43
N ASP A 59 -2.31 -7.99 -10.24
CA ASP A 59 -3.58 -7.24 -10.26
C ASP A 59 -4.74 -8.12 -10.75
N PHE A 60 -4.47 -9.00 -11.73
CA PHE A 60 -5.47 -9.93 -12.25
C PHE A 60 -5.82 -11.04 -11.24
N ALA A 61 -4.83 -11.66 -10.60
CA ALA A 61 -5.04 -12.71 -9.60
C ALA A 61 -5.73 -12.20 -8.32
N GLY A 62 -5.51 -10.92 -7.98
CA GLY A 62 -6.21 -10.25 -6.87
C GLY A 62 -7.60 -9.73 -7.22
N SER A 63 -8.05 -9.83 -8.47
CA SER A 63 -9.31 -9.25 -8.95
C SER A 63 -10.48 -10.22 -8.84
N LEU A 64 -11.64 -9.71 -8.45
CA LEU A 64 -12.91 -10.45 -8.50
C LEU A 64 -13.30 -10.84 -9.94
N ASN A 65 -12.77 -10.16 -10.96
CA ASN A 65 -13.03 -10.51 -12.36
C ASN A 65 -12.52 -11.91 -12.71
N PHE A 66 -11.39 -12.33 -12.13
CA PHE A 66 -10.84 -13.66 -12.33
C PHE A 66 -11.82 -14.76 -11.91
N PHE A 67 -12.45 -14.57 -10.74
CA PHE A 67 -13.47 -15.47 -10.22
C PHE A 67 -14.68 -15.58 -11.14
N TYR A 68 -15.20 -14.45 -11.63
CA TYR A 68 -16.37 -14.47 -12.53
C TYR A 68 -16.10 -15.15 -13.86
N ILE A 69 -14.90 -14.98 -14.44
CA ILE A 69 -14.50 -15.68 -15.67
C ILE A 69 -14.49 -17.19 -15.45
N HIS A 70 -13.90 -17.66 -14.35
CA HIS A 70 -13.88 -19.10 -14.00
C HIS A 70 -15.28 -19.64 -13.76
N LEU A 71 -16.09 -18.92 -13.00
CA LEU A 71 -17.47 -19.30 -12.73
C LEU A 71 -18.29 -19.46 -14.03
N ALA A 72 -18.19 -18.48 -14.94
CA ALA A 72 -18.86 -18.54 -16.23
C ALA A 72 -18.34 -19.71 -17.07
N TRP A 73 -17.02 -19.93 -17.12
CA TRP A 73 -16.41 -21.05 -17.83
C TRP A 73 -16.89 -22.41 -17.30
N PHE A 74 -16.96 -22.59 -15.97
CA PHE A 74 -17.50 -23.82 -15.36
C PHE A 74 -18.97 -24.06 -15.72
N ILE A 75 -19.80 -23.01 -15.65
CA ILE A 75 -21.23 -23.10 -16.01
C ILE A 75 -21.38 -23.52 -17.47
N VAL A 76 -20.61 -22.91 -18.38
CA VAL A 76 -20.60 -23.25 -19.80
C VAL A 76 -20.17 -24.70 -20.01
N TRP A 77 -19.07 -25.13 -19.37
CA TRP A 77 -18.56 -26.51 -19.50
C TRP A 77 -19.58 -27.55 -19.04
N ILE A 78 -20.17 -27.34 -17.86
CA ILE A 78 -21.18 -28.25 -17.31
C ILE A 78 -22.40 -28.30 -18.23
N THR A 79 -22.93 -27.14 -18.64
CA THR A 79 -24.12 -27.06 -19.51
C THR A 79 -23.92 -27.80 -20.84
N LEU A 80 -22.74 -27.65 -21.47
CA LEU A 80 -22.39 -28.35 -22.70
C LEU A 80 -22.30 -29.88 -22.49
N ASN A 81 -21.72 -30.33 -21.37
CA ASN A 81 -21.48 -31.76 -21.12
C ASN A 81 -22.67 -32.50 -20.48
N THR A 82 -23.64 -31.78 -19.87
CA THR A 82 -24.90 -32.37 -19.37
C THR A 82 -25.87 -32.72 -20.52
N GLY A 83 -25.59 -32.25 -21.75
CA GLY A 83 -26.35 -32.62 -22.95
C GLY A 83 -27.55 -31.71 -23.22
N ALA A 84 -27.55 -30.49 -22.68
CA ALA A 84 -28.59 -29.48 -22.93
C ALA A 84 -28.76 -29.15 -24.43
N PHE A 85 -27.74 -29.42 -25.26
CA PHE A 85 -27.72 -29.14 -26.70
C PHE A 85 -27.70 -30.40 -27.60
N GLY A 86 -27.95 -31.60 -27.06
CA GLY A 86 -28.02 -32.84 -27.87
C GLY A 86 -26.68 -33.29 -28.49
N THR A 87 -25.57 -32.65 -28.14
CA THR A 87 -24.22 -32.97 -28.61
C THR A 87 -23.61 -34.16 -27.85
N HIS A 88 -22.68 -34.88 -28.49
CA HIS A 88 -21.95 -36.00 -27.89
C HIS A 88 -21.25 -35.54 -26.58
N LYS A 89 -21.47 -36.28 -25.48
CA LYS A 89 -20.90 -35.96 -24.16
C LYS A 89 -19.40 -36.24 -24.16
N PHE A 90 -18.59 -35.19 -24.31
CA PHE A 90 -17.13 -35.28 -24.33
C PHE A 90 -16.55 -35.60 -22.95
N ASP A 91 -17.09 -34.99 -21.88
CA ASP A 91 -16.65 -35.21 -20.49
C ASP A 91 -17.86 -35.65 -19.64
N LYS A 92 -18.04 -36.98 -19.51
CA LYS A 92 -19.16 -37.55 -18.75
C LYS A 92 -18.93 -37.33 -17.25
N PHE A 93 -20.02 -37.09 -16.51
CA PHE A 93 -19.99 -37.08 -15.05
C PHE A 93 -19.28 -38.35 -14.55
N PRO A 94 -18.20 -38.24 -13.75
CA PRO A 94 -17.84 -37.12 -12.85
C PRO A 94 -16.90 -36.01 -13.38
N PHE A 95 -16.84 -35.73 -14.69
CA PHE A 95 -16.03 -34.66 -15.32
C PHE A 95 -14.52 -34.80 -15.08
N GLY A 96 -13.94 -35.91 -15.54
CA GLY A 96 -12.52 -36.23 -15.31
C GLY A 96 -11.57 -35.25 -16.01
N LEU A 97 -11.91 -34.80 -17.23
CA LEU A 97 -11.05 -33.88 -17.99
C LEU A 97 -11.06 -32.47 -17.38
N LEU A 98 -12.23 -31.97 -17.00
CA LEU A 98 -12.36 -30.70 -16.27
C LEU A 98 -11.50 -30.71 -15.01
N THR A 99 -11.64 -31.77 -14.20
CA THR A 99 -10.91 -31.89 -12.92
C THR A 99 -9.40 -31.90 -13.12
N MET A 100 -8.91 -32.60 -14.15
CA MET A 100 -7.48 -32.63 -14.47
C MET A 100 -6.94 -31.26 -14.88
N ILE A 101 -7.66 -30.54 -15.75
CA ILE A 101 -7.25 -29.21 -16.24
C ILE A 101 -7.23 -28.20 -15.07
N VAL A 102 -8.30 -28.16 -14.27
CA VAL A 102 -8.41 -27.26 -13.12
C VAL A 102 -7.33 -27.55 -12.08
N SER A 103 -6.98 -28.82 -11.86
CA SER A 103 -5.92 -29.18 -10.92
C SER A 103 -4.56 -28.66 -11.36
N LEU A 104 -4.25 -28.76 -12.65
CA LEU A 104 -3.02 -28.19 -13.22
C LEU A 104 -3.03 -26.66 -13.09
N GLU A 105 -4.13 -26.02 -13.46
CA GLU A 105 -4.30 -24.57 -13.38
C GLU A 105 -4.14 -24.05 -11.95
N ALA A 106 -4.72 -24.73 -10.96
CA ALA A 106 -4.60 -24.37 -9.55
C ALA A 106 -3.13 -24.36 -9.05
N ILE A 107 -2.29 -25.29 -9.51
CA ILE A 107 -0.85 -25.32 -9.17
C ILE A 107 -0.15 -24.09 -9.73
N PHE A 108 -0.43 -23.71 -10.98
CA PHE A 108 0.13 -22.51 -11.59
C PHE A 108 -0.33 -21.24 -10.86
N LEU A 109 -1.61 -21.12 -10.55
CA LEU A 109 -2.17 -19.97 -9.84
C LEU A 109 -1.58 -19.83 -8.44
N SER A 110 -1.49 -20.92 -7.68
CA SER A 110 -0.88 -20.93 -6.34
C SER A 110 0.57 -20.43 -6.39
N THR A 111 1.34 -20.88 -7.37
CA THR A 111 2.72 -20.43 -7.57
C THR A 111 2.80 -18.95 -7.93
N LEU A 112 1.94 -18.46 -8.83
CA LEU A 112 1.88 -17.05 -9.22
C LEU A 112 1.48 -16.14 -8.05
N VAL A 113 0.52 -16.60 -7.23
CA VAL A 113 0.10 -15.91 -5.99
C VAL A 113 1.27 -15.87 -5.00
N MET A 114 1.99 -16.97 -4.79
CA MET A 114 3.13 -17.01 -3.89
C MET A 114 4.25 -16.05 -4.32
N VAL A 115 4.58 -16.00 -5.63
CA VAL A 115 5.55 -15.05 -6.17
C VAL A 115 5.10 -13.60 -5.96
N THR A 116 3.82 -13.33 -6.22
CA THR A 116 3.21 -12.02 -6.01
C THR A 116 3.27 -11.59 -4.55
N GLN A 117 2.89 -12.47 -3.62
CA GLN A 117 2.91 -12.23 -2.18
C GLN A 117 4.33 -11.95 -1.68
N ASN A 118 5.33 -12.74 -2.13
CA ASN A 118 6.73 -12.52 -1.76
C ASN A 118 7.24 -11.14 -2.22
N ARG A 119 6.85 -10.67 -3.42
CA ARG A 119 7.16 -9.31 -3.89
C ARG A 119 6.48 -8.23 -3.06
N GLN A 120 5.20 -8.40 -2.74
CA GLN A 120 4.47 -7.46 -1.89
C GLN A 120 5.08 -7.38 -0.48
N ALA A 121 5.48 -8.52 0.10
CA ALA A 121 6.15 -8.58 1.40
C ALA A 121 7.46 -7.79 1.41
N LYS A 122 8.32 -7.95 0.40
CA LYS A 122 9.57 -7.16 0.27
C LYS A 122 9.32 -5.66 0.16
N LYS A 123 8.26 -5.26 -0.57
CA LYS A 123 7.88 -3.84 -0.69
C LYS A 123 7.34 -3.29 0.64
N LEU A 124 6.57 -4.08 1.38
CA LEU A 124 6.09 -3.71 2.71
C LEU A 124 7.23 -3.57 3.71
N GLU A 125 8.22 -4.47 3.67
CA GLU A 125 9.43 -4.40 4.51
C GLU A 125 10.20 -3.09 4.27
N SER A 126 10.47 -2.75 3.00
CA SER A 126 11.14 -1.48 2.66
C SER A 126 10.35 -0.26 3.13
N ARG A 127 9.02 -0.25 2.95
CA ARG A 127 8.16 0.83 3.45
C ARG A 127 8.19 0.94 4.98
N SER A 128 8.13 -0.18 5.68
CA SER A 128 8.20 -0.21 7.14
C SER A 128 9.53 0.34 7.68
N GLN A 129 10.64 0.11 6.96
CA GLN A 129 11.93 0.67 7.33
C GLN A 129 11.97 2.20 7.16
N ILE A 130 11.45 2.71 6.04
CA ILE A 130 11.36 4.16 5.77
C ILE A 130 10.45 4.84 6.81
N ASP A 131 9.29 4.26 7.10
CA ASP A 131 8.36 4.78 8.10
C ASP A 131 9.01 4.81 9.50
N PHE A 132 9.81 3.78 9.84
CA PHE A 132 10.55 3.74 11.10
C PHE A 132 11.62 4.85 11.18
N GLU A 133 12.38 5.07 10.11
CA GLU A 133 13.38 6.14 10.04
C GLU A 133 12.74 7.54 10.15
N SER A 134 11.64 7.77 9.43
CA SER A 134 10.88 9.02 9.50
C SER A 134 10.32 9.28 10.91
N ASN A 135 9.82 8.23 11.58
CA ASN A 135 9.34 8.32 12.96
C ASN A 135 10.48 8.65 13.94
N LEU A 136 11.66 8.03 13.78
CA LEU A 136 12.83 8.37 14.58
C LEU A 136 13.27 9.82 14.39
N GLN A 137 13.31 10.29 13.13
CA GLN A 137 13.65 11.68 12.83
C GLN A 137 12.65 12.65 13.50
N SER A 138 11.35 12.37 13.38
CA SER A 138 10.28 13.16 14.01
C SER A 138 10.40 13.19 15.53
N LEU A 139 10.76 12.06 16.16
CA LEU A 139 11.01 11.97 17.59
C LEU A 139 12.20 12.86 18.00
N VAL A 140 13.33 12.79 17.28
CA VAL A 140 14.52 13.60 17.57
C VAL A 140 14.20 15.10 17.50
N TRP A 141 13.50 15.55 16.45
CA TRP A 141 13.04 16.94 16.33
C TRP A 141 12.13 17.35 17.48
N SER A 142 11.14 16.50 17.82
CA SER A 142 10.18 16.78 18.88
C SER A 142 10.85 16.94 20.24
N VAL A 143 11.82 16.07 20.57
CA VAL A 143 12.58 16.15 21.83
C VAL A 143 13.44 17.42 21.88
N HIS A 144 14.09 17.79 20.78
CA HIS A 144 14.87 19.03 20.72
C HIS A 144 14.01 20.30 20.88
N ILE A 145 12.83 20.33 20.27
CA ILE A 145 11.89 21.43 20.45
C ILE A 145 11.39 21.48 21.89
N ALA A 146 11.04 20.33 22.47
CA ALA A 146 10.60 20.22 23.86
C ALA A 146 11.66 20.74 24.84
N ASP A 147 12.92 20.37 24.66
CA ASP A 147 14.06 20.86 25.45
C ASP A 147 14.21 22.39 25.34
N LYS A 148 14.15 22.93 24.11
CA LYS A 148 14.22 24.39 23.88
C LYS A 148 13.07 25.18 24.49
N LEU A 149 11.89 24.58 24.58
CA LEU A 149 10.71 25.18 25.19
C LEU A 149 10.64 24.93 26.72
N GLY A 150 11.58 24.18 27.30
CA GLY A 150 11.58 23.85 28.72
C GLY A 150 10.42 22.93 29.13
N VAL A 151 9.95 22.08 28.21
CA VAL A 151 8.88 21.11 28.47
C VAL A 151 9.44 19.97 29.34
N ASP A 152 8.72 19.60 30.40
CA ASP A 152 9.05 18.43 31.21
C ASP A 152 8.67 17.14 30.46
N VAL A 153 9.65 16.58 29.75
CA VAL A 153 9.49 15.34 28.96
C VAL A 153 8.98 14.19 29.82
N LYS A 154 9.40 14.08 31.10
CA LYS A 154 8.98 12.97 31.98
C LYS A 154 7.50 13.07 32.32
N HIS A 155 7.00 14.28 32.53
CA HIS A 155 5.58 14.50 32.77
C HIS A 155 4.73 14.13 31.54
N VAL A 156 5.17 14.56 30.35
CA VAL A 156 4.47 14.25 29.09
C VAL A 156 4.47 12.75 28.82
N GLU A 157 5.60 12.06 29.02
CA GLU A 157 5.67 10.60 28.87
C GLU A 157 4.72 9.87 29.83
N ALA A 158 4.63 10.32 31.09
CA ALA A 158 3.69 9.76 32.07
C ALA A 158 2.23 9.94 31.64
N LEU A 159 1.87 11.12 31.12
CA LEU A 159 0.53 11.40 30.62
C LEU A 159 0.18 10.52 29.41
N CYS A 160 1.11 10.39 28.46
CA CYS A 160 0.95 9.51 27.29
C CYS A 160 0.79 8.05 27.71
N ALA A 161 1.57 7.57 28.68
CA ALA A 161 1.46 6.21 29.19
C ALA A 161 0.09 5.92 29.81
N GLU A 162 -0.49 6.88 30.52
CA GLU A 162 -1.83 6.77 31.11
C GLU A 162 -2.92 6.71 30.02
N VAL A 163 -2.90 7.64 29.06
CA VAL A 163 -3.86 7.65 27.94
C VAL A 163 -3.81 6.34 27.14
N LEU A 164 -2.62 5.80 26.90
CA LEU A 164 -2.45 4.51 26.21
C LEU A 164 -2.93 3.31 27.05
N ARG A 165 -2.88 3.39 28.39
CA ARG A 165 -3.48 2.37 29.26
C ARG A 165 -5.00 2.43 29.16
N GLU A 166 -5.60 3.61 29.25
CA GLU A 166 -7.06 3.80 29.13
C GLU A 166 -7.59 3.29 27.79
N SER A 167 -6.95 3.67 26.68
CA SER A 167 -7.35 3.22 25.34
C SER A 167 -7.34 1.69 25.18
N ARG A 168 -6.36 1.01 25.80
CA ARG A 168 -6.28 -0.47 25.77
C ARG A 168 -7.27 -1.18 26.68
N GLN A 169 -7.87 -0.49 27.65
CA GLN A 169 -8.91 -1.04 28.52
C GLN A 169 -10.33 -0.82 27.95
N THR A 170 -10.47 0.12 27.01
CA THR A 170 -11.77 0.52 26.42
C THR A 170 -12.08 -0.22 25.11
N ASN A 171 -11.07 -0.86 24.50
CA ASN A 171 -11.20 -1.80 23.37
C ASN A 171 -11.12 -3.25 23.86
#